data_AF-A0A1V6BSV1-F1
#
_entry.id   AF-A0A1V6BSV1-F1
#
_cell.length_a   1.000
_cell.length_b   1.000
_cell.length_c   1.000
_cell.angle_alpha   90.00
_cell.angle_beta   90.00
_cell.angle_gamma   90.00
#
_symmetry.space_group_name_H-M   'P 1'
#
loop_
_entity.id
_entity.type
_entity.pdbx_description
1 polymer ?
#
loop_
_entity_poly.entity_id
_entity_poly.type
_entity_poly.pdbx_seq_one_letter_code
_entity_poly.pdbx_strand_id
1 'polypeptide(L)'
;MRKYFVILFTLPAFFLFAEEGFFLQGRTGILLKIDVEKGLTKKKMDKIGPNFDEIKDSYNKTCFETEILNKIKDKTDLSFINSVYKLDNSGDNYILENEKPLIVFCSTVLKKNVLLNINNVEKGYLKNYKLDKKNNVYRIINETDPDIIQKSINASKVLMRILLLYYNSDNEQYSGIDSYGMPTPHKFPRTFDPYVKSNFDVHFVWGYRFVNDLTLGFSINLTNFIMPSLEISLKYNFANTGLKGVEPFVGGAVYGGFLDGFPIGFSALGGLDFLGESMGLTEHSANLYLSVETRLGAVLYSEIYFDTGNNAEGIWKKFKALAEGGFYFSGGYRWDKI
;
A
#
# COMPACT_ATOMS: atom_id res chain seq x y z
N MET A 1 11.45 -2.05 -24.23
CA MET A 1 11.25 -3.16 -25.19
C MET A 1 11.72 -4.53 -24.68
N ARG A 2 12.92 -4.70 -24.12
CA ARG A 2 13.41 -6.01 -23.61
C ARG A 2 12.54 -6.69 -22.53
N LYS A 3 11.81 -5.93 -21.69
CA LYS A 3 10.97 -6.49 -20.60
C LYS A 3 9.65 -7.10 -21.08
N TYR A 4 9.07 -6.60 -22.18
CA TYR A 4 7.85 -7.16 -22.77
C TYR A 4 8.14 -8.44 -23.57
N PHE A 5 9.39 -8.61 -24.03
CA PHE A 5 9.82 -9.77 -24.80
C PHE A 5 9.86 -11.07 -23.95
N VAL A 6 10.13 -10.95 -22.65
CA VAL A 6 10.15 -12.10 -21.72
C VAL A 6 8.73 -12.59 -21.45
N ILE A 7 7.76 -11.69 -21.23
CA ILE A 7 6.35 -12.05 -21.03
C ILE A 7 5.78 -12.74 -22.28
N LEU A 8 6.13 -12.25 -23.47
CA LEU A 8 5.71 -12.81 -24.75
C LEU A 8 6.37 -14.15 -25.10
N PHE A 9 7.52 -14.49 -24.49
CA PHE A 9 8.19 -15.78 -24.66
C PHE A 9 7.83 -16.79 -23.55
N THR A 10 7.46 -16.33 -22.36
CA THR A 10 6.98 -17.21 -21.28
C THR A 10 5.55 -17.68 -21.49
N LEU A 11 4.67 -16.86 -22.11
CA LEU A 11 3.30 -17.28 -22.45
C LEU A 11 3.29 -18.52 -23.38
N PRO A 12 4.02 -18.53 -24.52
CA PRO A 12 4.14 -19.70 -25.41
C PRO A 12 4.81 -20.91 -24.74
N ALA A 13 5.82 -20.69 -23.91
CA ALA A 13 6.47 -21.77 -23.16
C ALA A 13 5.53 -22.40 -22.12
N PHE A 14 4.64 -21.61 -21.52
CA PHE A 14 3.56 -22.11 -20.65
C PHE A 14 2.55 -22.99 -21.40
N PHE A 15 2.26 -22.70 -22.67
CA PHE A 15 1.38 -23.53 -23.51
C PHE A 15 1.96 -24.92 -23.84
N LEU A 16 3.28 -25.12 -23.74
CA LEU A 16 3.95 -26.37 -24.14
C LEU A 16 3.98 -27.46 -23.06
N PHE A 17 3.82 -27.12 -21.78
CA PHE A 17 3.88 -28.08 -20.65
C PHE A 17 2.51 -28.44 -20.07
N ALA A 18 1.44 -28.05 -20.75
CA ALA A 18 0.06 -28.25 -20.35
C ALA A 18 -0.45 -29.63 -20.80
N GLU A 19 -0.51 -30.63 -19.91
CA GLU A 19 -1.20 -31.91 -20.17
C GLU A 19 -2.71 -31.83 -19.88
N GLU A 20 -3.13 -30.94 -18.97
CA GLU A 20 -4.54 -30.66 -18.67
C GLU A 20 -4.85 -29.17 -18.89
N GLY A 21 -6.09 -28.84 -19.25
CA GLY A 21 -6.35 -27.67 -20.08
C GLY A 21 -6.01 -26.28 -19.54
N PHE A 22 -5.60 -25.40 -20.47
CA PHE A 22 -5.67 -23.94 -20.29
C PHE A 22 -7.14 -23.52 -20.21
N PHE A 23 -7.46 -22.46 -19.48
CA PHE A 23 -8.82 -21.91 -19.45
C PHE A 23 -8.86 -20.40 -19.49
N LEU A 24 -9.99 -19.89 -20.01
CA LEU A 24 -10.41 -18.49 -19.91
C LEU A 24 -11.77 -18.41 -19.24
N GLN A 25 -11.94 -17.44 -18.35
CA GLN A 25 -13.17 -17.27 -17.58
C GLN A 25 -13.49 -15.79 -17.37
N GLY A 26 -14.73 -15.43 -17.67
CA GLY A 26 -15.33 -14.18 -17.22
C GLY A 26 -16.02 -14.44 -15.88
N ARG A 27 -15.61 -13.73 -14.82
CA ARG A 27 -16.25 -13.81 -13.50
C ARG A 27 -16.83 -12.45 -13.14
N THR A 28 -18.07 -12.41 -12.67
CA THR A 28 -18.73 -11.19 -12.23
C THR A 28 -19.50 -11.40 -10.95
N GLY A 29 -19.60 -10.39 -10.10
CA GLY A 29 -20.21 -10.58 -8.79
C GLY A 29 -20.30 -9.32 -7.94
N ILE A 30 -20.72 -9.52 -6.70
CA ILE A 30 -20.81 -8.48 -5.69
C ILE A 30 -19.73 -8.74 -4.63
N LEU A 31 -18.97 -7.71 -4.28
CA LEU A 31 -17.97 -7.72 -3.21
C LEU A 31 -18.32 -6.69 -2.15
N LEU A 32 -18.58 -7.16 -0.93
CA LEU A 32 -18.81 -6.35 0.25
C LEU A 32 -17.50 -6.18 1.01
N LYS A 33 -17.15 -4.93 1.32
CA LYS A 33 -16.00 -4.59 2.18
C LYS A 33 -16.48 -3.85 3.42
N ILE A 34 -15.93 -4.20 4.57
CA ILE A 34 -16.32 -3.68 5.88
C ILE A 34 -15.09 -3.17 6.61
N ASP A 35 -15.11 -1.88 6.93
CA ASP A 35 -14.19 -1.27 7.90
C ASP A 35 -14.77 -1.39 9.31
N VAL A 36 -14.34 -2.42 10.05
CA VAL A 36 -14.88 -2.76 11.37
C VAL A 36 -14.49 -1.72 12.42
N GLU A 37 -13.37 -1.01 12.26
CA GLU A 37 -12.80 -0.17 13.32
C GLU A 37 -13.21 1.31 13.19
N LYS A 38 -13.41 1.81 11.97
CA LYS A 38 -13.61 3.25 11.74
C LYS A 38 -15.08 3.69 11.60
N GLY A 39 -16.03 2.76 11.57
CA GLY A 39 -17.47 3.07 11.49
C GLY A 39 -18.03 3.93 12.65
N LEU A 40 -17.22 4.20 13.70
CA LEU A 40 -17.62 4.92 14.91
C LEU A 40 -16.98 6.31 15.09
N THR A 41 -16.05 6.73 14.22
CA THR A 41 -15.37 8.03 14.40
C THR A 41 -15.19 8.77 13.07
N LYS A 42 -15.98 9.84 12.90
CA LYS A 42 -15.74 10.84 11.86
C LYS A 42 -14.74 11.86 12.38
N LYS A 43 -13.53 11.89 11.84
CA LYS A 43 -12.65 13.05 11.98
C LYS A 43 -12.36 13.61 10.59
N LYS A 44 -12.75 14.87 10.38
CA LYS A 44 -12.40 15.65 9.20
C LYS A 44 -11.07 16.37 9.49
N MET A 45 -10.26 16.59 8.46
CA MET A 45 -8.95 17.26 8.55
C MET A 45 -9.00 18.68 8.03
N ASP A 46 -8.10 19.52 8.57
CA ASP A 46 -8.00 20.95 8.24
C ASP A 46 -6.59 21.44 7.85
N LYS A 47 -5.47 20.68 7.98
CA LYS A 47 -4.11 21.20 7.67
C LYS A 47 -3.12 20.20 7.06
N ILE A 48 -2.26 20.69 6.15
CA ILE A 48 -1.17 20.00 5.43
C ILE A 48 0.16 20.20 6.19
N GLY A 49 1.09 19.25 6.12
CA GLY A 49 2.40 19.33 6.77
C GLY A 49 3.39 20.24 6.07
N PRO A 50 4.46 20.70 6.74
CA PRO A 50 5.40 21.61 6.12
C PRO A 50 6.27 20.94 5.05
N ASN A 51 6.41 21.60 3.90
CA ASN A 51 7.47 21.33 2.93
C ASN A 51 8.85 21.65 3.52
N PHE A 52 9.92 21.15 2.88
CA PHE A 52 11.30 21.46 3.29
C PHE A 52 11.57 22.97 3.33
N ASP A 53 11.11 23.70 2.31
CA ASP A 53 11.29 25.15 2.21
C ASP A 53 10.37 25.95 3.15
N GLU A 54 9.37 25.30 3.75
CA GLU A 54 8.44 25.90 4.72
C GLU A 54 8.96 25.82 6.17
N ILE A 55 10.07 25.11 6.39
CA ILE A 55 10.78 25.15 7.67
C ILE A 55 11.42 26.52 7.83
N LYS A 56 10.80 27.36 8.66
CA LYS A 56 11.19 28.76 8.81
C LYS A 56 12.50 28.86 9.57
N ASP A 57 13.35 29.80 9.14
CA ASP A 57 14.58 30.15 9.86
C ASP A 57 14.30 30.87 11.19
N SER A 58 13.09 31.42 11.34
CA SER A 58 12.65 32.08 12.58
C SER A 58 11.16 31.86 12.85
N TYR A 59 10.83 31.65 14.11
CA TYR A 59 9.46 31.60 14.62
C TYR A 59 9.32 32.58 15.78
N ASN A 60 8.17 33.27 15.83
CA ASN A 60 7.79 34.00 17.04
C ASN A 60 7.71 33.03 18.23
N LYS A 61 8.23 33.46 19.39
CA LYS A 61 8.31 32.65 20.61
C LYS A 61 6.99 31.96 20.97
N THR A 62 5.91 32.74 21.06
CA THR A 62 4.60 32.23 21.46
C THR A 62 4.09 31.17 20.49
N CYS A 63 4.26 31.41 19.19
CA CYS A 63 3.88 30.46 18.14
C CYS A 63 4.73 29.18 18.21
N PHE A 64 6.06 29.30 18.37
CA PHE A 64 6.95 28.15 18.45
C PHE A 64 6.65 27.27 19.67
N GLU A 65 6.44 27.88 20.84
CA GLU A 65 6.14 27.17 22.07
C GLU A 65 4.79 26.44 21.99
N THR A 66 3.76 27.11 21.47
CA THR A 66 2.39 26.57 21.44
C THR A 66 2.14 25.58 20.30
N GLU A 67 2.64 25.87 19.09
CA GLU A 67 2.36 25.05 17.91
C GLU A 67 3.36 23.91 17.69
N ILE A 68 4.61 24.07 18.18
CA ILE A 68 5.68 23.09 18.02
C ILE A 68 5.99 22.42 19.35
N LEU A 69 6.58 23.12 20.32
CA LEU A 69 7.15 22.50 21.52
C LEU A 69 6.10 21.73 22.34
N ASN A 70 4.91 22.30 22.54
CA ASN A 70 3.83 21.66 23.29
C ASN A 70 3.29 20.37 22.65
N LYS A 71 3.51 20.14 21.35
CA LYS A 71 3.08 18.91 20.66
C LYS A 71 4.07 17.75 20.81
N ILE A 72 5.33 18.04 21.16
CA ILE A 72 6.40 17.05 21.23
C ILE A 72 6.37 16.36 22.60
N LYS A 73 6.18 15.04 22.60
CA LYS A 73 6.10 14.25 23.84
C LYS A 73 7.44 13.65 24.26
N ASP A 74 8.31 13.33 23.30
CA ASP A 74 9.60 12.70 23.56
C ASP A 74 10.66 13.73 23.98
N LYS A 75 11.33 13.47 25.11
CA LYS A 75 12.37 14.36 25.66
C LYS A 75 13.59 14.48 24.75
N THR A 76 13.95 13.42 24.04
CA THR A 76 15.08 13.41 23.10
C THR A 76 14.78 14.32 21.91
N ASP A 77 13.57 14.25 21.38
CA ASP A 77 13.13 15.09 20.27
C ASP A 77 13.05 16.56 20.70
N LEU A 78 12.51 16.85 21.90
CA LEU A 78 12.53 18.20 22.49
C LEU A 78 13.95 18.74 22.65
N SER A 79 14.87 17.92 23.19
CA SER A 79 16.27 18.30 23.36
C SER A 79 16.94 18.58 22.03
N PHE A 80 16.62 17.82 20.99
CA PHE A 80 17.12 18.07 19.65
C PHE A 80 16.57 19.39 19.09
N ILE A 81 15.26 19.63 19.16
CA ILE A 81 14.64 20.88 18.68
C ILE A 81 15.26 22.10 19.37
N ASN A 82 15.41 22.06 20.68
CA ASN A 82 16.05 23.12 21.46
C ASN A 82 17.56 23.25 21.22
N SER A 83 18.20 22.23 20.62
CA SER A 83 19.60 22.32 20.21
C SER A 83 19.76 23.06 18.89
N VAL A 84 18.79 22.96 17.97
CA VAL A 84 18.83 23.57 16.63
C VAL A 84 18.11 24.92 16.56
N TYR A 85 17.06 25.15 17.36
CA TYR A 85 16.42 26.46 17.49
C TYR A 85 16.82 27.11 18.82
N LYS A 86 17.38 28.33 18.74
CA LYS A 86 17.81 29.11 19.89
C LYS A 86 17.00 30.39 20.02
N LEU A 87 16.69 30.77 21.25
CA LEU A 87 16.05 32.05 21.51
C LEU A 87 17.03 33.19 21.17
N ASP A 88 16.55 34.19 20.44
CA ASP A 88 17.35 35.36 20.08
C ASP A 88 17.66 36.25 21.30
N ASN A 89 18.57 37.20 21.12
CA ASN A 89 19.02 38.08 22.20
C ASN A 89 17.89 38.99 22.74
N SER A 90 16.87 39.28 21.93
CA SER A 90 15.67 40.02 22.35
C SER A 90 14.71 39.16 23.19
N GLY A 91 14.78 37.83 23.08
CA GLY A 91 13.89 36.91 23.75
C GLY A 91 12.54 36.71 23.06
N ASP A 92 12.38 37.22 21.83
CA ASP A 92 11.10 37.32 21.13
C ASP A 92 10.90 36.24 20.06
N ASN A 93 12.01 35.71 19.52
CA ASN A 93 11.96 34.69 18.46
C ASN A 93 12.91 33.53 18.74
N TYR A 94 12.52 32.35 18.27
CA TYR A 94 13.43 31.21 18.11
C TYR A 94 14.00 31.23 16.69
N ILE A 95 15.33 31.23 16.58
CA ILE A 95 16.09 31.25 15.32
C ILE A 95 16.77 29.90 15.13
N LEU A 96 16.67 29.37 13.91
CA LEU A 96 17.37 28.16 13.51
C LEU A 96 18.88 28.45 13.38
N GLU A 97 19.69 27.64 14.02
CA GLU A 97 21.15 27.76 13.99
C GLU A 97 21.70 27.25 12.64
N ASN A 98 21.74 28.15 11.66
CA ASN A 98 22.11 27.87 10.27
C ASN A 98 23.61 27.94 9.97
N GLU A 99 24.42 28.35 10.95
CA GLU A 99 25.86 28.58 10.75
C GLU A 99 26.72 27.43 11.27
N LYS A 100 26.16 26.58 12.13
CA LYS A 100 26.91 25.48 12.75
C LYS A 100 26.52 24.14 12.13
N PRO A 101 27.52 23.31 11.79
CA PRO A 101 27.26 21.96 11.32
C PRO A 101 26.63 21.12 12.43
N LEU A 102 25.64 20.30 12.07
CA LEU A 102 25.13 19.28 12.97
C LEU A 102 26.13 18.13 13.04
N ILE A 103 26.89 18.03 14.13
CA ILE A 103 27.93 17.01 14.26
C ILE A 103 27.36 15.65 14.66
N VAL A 104 26.38 15.65 15.56
CA VAL A 104 25.83 14.43 16.17
C VAL A 104 24.35 14.60 16.50
N PHE A 105 23.57 13.53 16.32
CA PHE A 105 22.19 13.47 16.77
C PHE A 105 21.79 12.05 17.18
N CYS A 106 20.79 11.91 18.06
CA CYS A 106 20.31 10.61 18.51
C CYS A 106 19.57 9.86 17.38
N SER A 107 19.78 8.55 17.26
CA SER A 107 19.19 7.75 16.18
C SER A 107 17.66 7.78 16.12
N THR A 108 17.01 8.03 17.26
CA THR A 108 15.55 8.10 17.39
C THR A 108 14.94 9.37 16.79
N VAL A 109 15.72 10.44 16.61
CA VAL A 109 15.28 11.70 15.98
C VAL A 109 14.97 11.50 14.50
N LEU A 110 15.64 10.55 13.85
CA LEU A 110 15.52 10.27 12.42
C LEU A 110 14.12 9.79 11.99
N LYS A 111 13.30 9.31 12.95
CA LYS A 111 11.97 8.69 12.73
C LYS A 111 11.93 7.89 11.43
N LYS A 112 12.53 6.69 11.44
CA LYS A 112 12.77 5.88 10.21
C LYS A 112 11.53 5.72 9.30
N ASN A 113 10.35 5.61 9.88
CA ASN A 113 9.08 5.54 9.14
C ASN A 113 8.79 6.81 8.31
N VAL A 114 9.21 7.98 8.77
CA VAL A 114 9.14 9.26 8.03
C VAL A 114 10.26 9.34 6.99
N LEU A 115 11.51 9.03 7.38
CA LEU A 115 12.68 9.11 6.49
C LEU A 115 12.50 8.32 5.19
N LEU A 116 11.83 7.16 5.21
CA LEU A 116 11.61 6.35 4.00
C LEU A 116 10.85 7.13 2.91
N ASN A 117 10.08 8.14 3.28
CA ASN A 117 9.08 8.78 2.45
C ASN A 117 9.41 10.23 2.06
N ILE A 118 10.52 10.80 2.55
CA ILE A 118 11.03 12.09 2.06
C ILE A 118 11.83 11.89 0.75
N ASN A 119 11.97 12.94 -0.07
CA ASN A 119 12.68 12.86 -1.34
C ASN A 119 14.17 12.50 -1.22
N ASN A 120 14.77 12.12 -2.36
CA ASN A 120 16.16 11.68 -2.44
C ASN A 120 17.18 12.80 -2.19
N VAL A 121 16.81 14.06 -2.43
CA VAL A 121 17.69 15.22 -2.19
C VAL A 121 17.87 15.39 -0.69
N GLU A 122 16.77 15.40 0.07
CA GLU A 122 16.78 15.48 1.54
C GLU A 122 17.49 14.28 2.18
N LYS A 123 17.24 13.07 1.68
CA LYS A 123 18.01 11.87 2.08
C LYS A 123 19.51 12.05 1.83
N GLY A 124 19.87 12.77 0.76
CA GLY A 124 21.25 13.11 0.41
C GLY A 124 21.98 13.88 1.51
N TYR A 125 21.31 14.80 2.20
CA TYR A 125 21.89 15.56 3.32
C TYR A 125 22.22 14.67 4.53
N LEU A 126 21.52 13.55 4.68
CA LEU A 126 21.71 12.60 5.80
C LEU A 126 22.70 11.46 5.48
N LYS A 127 23.11 11.28 4.22
CA LYS A 127 24.05 10.20 3.80
C LYS A 127 25.44 10.34 4.43
N ASN A 128 25.81 11.56 4.82
CA ASN A 128 27.11 11.86 5.41
C ASN A 128 27.19 11.55 6.91
N TYR A 129 26.18 10.88 7.47
CA TYR A 129 26.16 10.45 8.86
C TYR A 129 26.27 8.94 8.98
N LYS A 130 27.08 8.48 9.93
CA LYS A 130 27.27 7.08 10.25
C LYS A 130 26.72 6.78 11.64
N LEU A 131 25.98 5.68 11.75
CA LEU A 131 25.45 5.21 13.03
C LEU A 131 26.60 4.64 13.89
N ASP A 132 26.85 5.28 15.02
CA ASP A 132 27.59 4.72 16.13
C ASP A 132 26.64 3.85 16.97
N LYS A 133 26.68 2.54 16.72
CA LYS A 133 25.80 1.56 17.38
C LYS A 133 26.00 1.50 18.89
N LYS A 134 27.19 1.82 19.39
CA LYS A 134 27.50 1.72 20.82
C LYS A 134 26.77 2.80 21.61
N ASN A 135 26.75 4.02 21.07
CA ASN A 135 26.14 5.18 21.72
C ASN A 135 24.74 5.51 21.18
N ASN A 136 24.28 4.76 20.17
CA ASN A 136 22.99 4.95 19.50
C ASN A 136 22.80 6.36 18.91
N VAL A 137 23.88 6.93 18.36
CA VAL A 137 23.90 8.27 17.74
C VAL A 137 24.41 8.20 16.31
N TYR A 138 23.94 9.10 15.47
CA TYR A 138 24.54 9.38 14.17
C TYR A 138 25.59 10.46 14.32
N ARG A 139 26.77 10.24 13.75
CA ARG A 139 27.87 11.20 13.69
C ARG A 139 28.23 11.50 12.25
N ILE A 140 28.56 12.74 11.95
CA ILE A 140 29.07 13.13 10.63
C ILE A 140 30.36 12.35 10.31
N ILE A 141 30.55 11.95 9.06
CA ILE A 141 31.66 11.08 8.64
C ILE A 141 32.99 11.85 8.56
N ASN A 142 32.95 13.15 8.24
CA ASN A 142 34.12 14.00 8.14
C ASN A 142 33.77 15.45 8.54
N GLU A 143 34.40 15.96 9.59
CA GLU A 143 34.19 17.32 10.12
C GLU A 143 35.07 18.39 9.46
N THR A 144 35.92 18.00 8.51
CA THR A 144 36.90 18.90 7.87
C THR A 144 36.61 19.18 6.40
N ASP A 145 35.73 18.40 5.78
CA ASP A 145 35.35 18.57 4.37
C ASP A 145 34.28 19.67 4.25
N PRO A 146 34.57 20.79 3.56
CA PRO A 146 33.63 21.91 3.43
C PRO A 146 32.27 21.55 2.82
N ASP A 147 32.22 20.61 1.85
CA ASP A 147 30.96 20.19 1.22
C ASP A 147 30.11 19.38 2.20
N ILE A 148 30.74 18.52 3.00
CA ILE A 148 30.07 17.74 4.04
C ILE A 148 29.55 18.65 5.16
N ILE A 149 30.33 19.64 5.57
CA ILE A 149 29.91 20.67 6.54
C ILE A 149 28.68 21.41 6.02
N GLN A 150 28.69 21.89 4.78
CA GLN A 150 27.55 22.61 4.21
C GLN A 150 26.29 21.76 4.13
N LYS A 151 26.42 20.48 3.76
CA LYS A 151 25.29 19.52 3.76
C LYS A 151 24.77 19.23 5.17
N SER A 152 25.63 19.26 6.19
CA SER A 152 25.25 19.01 7.58
C SER A 152 24.42 20.14 8.19
N ILE A 153 24.61 21.38 7.73
CA ILE A 153 23.76 22.53 8.10
C ILE A 153 22.32 22.27 7.65
N ASN A 154 22.13 21.80 6.41
CA ASN A 154 20.81 21.45 5.88
C ASN A 154 20.21 20.20 6.54
N ALA A 155 21.04 19.31 7.11
CA ALA A 155 20.55 18.13 7.82
C ALA A 155 19.70 18.48 9.05
N SER A 156 19.99 19.60 9.74
CA SER A 156 19.15 20.11 10.83
C SER A 156 17.73 20.43 10.37
N LYS A 157 17.59 21.11 9.22
CA LYS A 157 16.28 21.41 8.61
C LYS A 157 15.53 20.14 8.24
N VAL A 158 16.22 19.14 7.67
CA VAL A 158 15.61 17.85 7.32
C VAL A 158 15.08 17.14 8.57
N LEU A 159 15.89 17.06 9.63
CA LEU A 159 15.48 16.40 10.88
C LEU A 159 14.34 17.16 11.58
N MET A 160 14.34 18.49 11.55
CA MET A 160 13.23 19.30 12.04
C MET A 160 11.94 18.99 11.28
N ARG A 161 12.01 18.97 9.93
CA ARG A 161 10.88 18.60 9.08
C ARG A 161 10.36 17.20 9.43
N ILE A 162 11.25 16.23 9.57
CA ILE A 162 10.90 14.85 9.96
C ILE A 162 10.13 14.84 11.28
N LEU A 163 10.58 15.58 12.30
CA LEU A 163 9.90 15.65 13.59
C LEU A 163 8.54 16.33 13.48
N LEU A 164 8.45 17.46 12.76
CA LEU A 164 7.17 18.15 12.55
C LEU A 164 6.16 17.27 11.81
N LEU A 165 6.59 16.55 10.77
CA LEU A 165 5.75 15.59 10.06
C LEU A 165 5.33 14.42 10.96
N TYR A 166 6.22 13.94 11.83
CA TYR A 166 5.91 12.85 12.77
C TYR A 166 4.87 13.24 13.83
N TYR A 167 4.99 14.44 14.40
CA TYR A 167 4.17 14.92 15.51
C TYR A 167 2.91 15.68 15.08
N ASN A 168 2.80 16.07 13.81
CA ASN A 168 1.60 16.73 13.32
C ASN A 168 0.47 15.70 13.10
N SER A 169 -0.36 15.50 14.13
CA SER A 169 -1.54 14.64 14.10
C SER A 169 -2.63 15.10 13.13
N ASP A 170 -2.59 16.36 12.68
CA ASP A 170 -3.62 16.94 11.83
C ASP A 170 -3.34 16.69 10.34
N ASN A 171 -2.12 16.25 10.00
CA ASN A 171 -1.75 15.78 8.67
C ASN A 171 -2.17 14.32 8.42
N GLU A 172 -2.64 13.60 9.45
CA GLU A 172 -2.96 12.17 9.35
C GLU A 172 -4.18 11.98 8.45
N GLN A 173 -3.97 11.66 7.17
CA GLN A 173 -5.04 11.30 6.27
C GLN A 173 -5.57 9.90 6.57
N TYR A 174 -6.76 9.88 7.17
CA TYR A 174 -7.58 8.69 7.32
C TYR A 174 -7.92 8.07 5.96
N SER A 175 -7.58 6.80 5.84
CA SER A 175 -8.07 5.88 4.82
C SER A 175 -9.09 4.90 5.43
N GLY A 176 -10.37 4.95 5.07
CA GLY A 176 -11.40 3.88 5.11
C GLY A 176 -11.79 3.20 3.74
N ILE A 177 -12.95 3.51 3.12
CA ILE A 177 -13.45 3.04 1.80
C ILE A 177 -14.08 4.20 0.99
N ASP A 178 -13.80 4.39 -0.29
CA ASP A 178 -14.28 5.57 -1.04
C ASP A 178 -15.78 5.58 -1.42
N SER A 179 -16.21 6.65 -2.11
CA SER A 179 -17.54 6.78 -2.71
C SER A 179 -17.87 5.74 -3.79
N TYR A 180 -16.94 4.84 -4.10
CA TYR A 180 -17.11 3.67 -4.96
C TYR A 180 -16.74 2.36 -4.26
N GLY A 181 -16.71 2.29 -2.93
CA GLY A 181 -16.52 1.02 -2.22
C GLY A 181 -15.13 0.43 -2.37
N MET A 182 -14.23 1.23 -2.93
CA MET A 182 -12.87 0.87 -3.23
C MET A 182 -11.89 1.63 -2.35
N PRO A 183 -10.69 1.07 -2.25
CA PRO A 183 -9.53 1.87 -1.98
C PRO A 183 -9.37 3.01 -2.98
N THR A 184 -9.54 4.27 -2.54
CA THR A 184 -9.57 5.44 -3.43
C THR A 184 -8.28 5.56 -4.25
N PRO A 185 -8.34 5.54 -5.60
CA PRO A 185 -7.14 5.64 -6.43
C PRO A 185 -6.84 7.06 -6.97
N HIS A 186 -7.74 8.03 -6.83
CA HIS A 186 -7.70 9.27 -7.65
C HIS A 186 -7.47 10.60 -6.93
N LYS A 187 -7.07 10.59 -5.66
CA LYS A 187 -6.47 11.78 -5.04
C LYS A 187 -5.13 11.36 -4.49
N PHE A 188 -4.07 12.00 -4.97
CA PHE A 188 -2.83 12.01 -4.23
C PHE A 188 -3.03 13.14 -3.20
N PRO A 189 -3.37 12.84 -1.93
CA PRO A 189 -3.30 11.52 -1.31
C PRO A 189 -4.61 10.82 -0.96
N ARG A 190 -4.46 9.51 -0.80
CA ARG A 190 -5.53 8.51 -0.81
C ARG A 190 -6.25 8.52 0.53
N THR A 191 -7.24 9.39 0.66
CA THR A 191 -8.23 9.32 1.75
C THR A 191 -9.30 8.34 1.36
N PHE A 192 -9.77 7.52 2.28
CA PHE A 192 -10.91 6.65 2.03
C PHE A 192 -11.93 6.89 3.18
N ASP A 193 -13.22 6.64 2.99
CA ASP A 193 -14.28 6.93 3.96
C ASP A 193 -14.78 5.68 4.73
N PRO A 194 -14.83 5.67 6.06
CA PRO A 194 -15.07 4.44 6.82
C PRO A 194 -16.54 3.99 6.83
N TYR A 195 -16.95 3.14 5.87
CA TYR A 195 -18.29 2.57 5.81
C TYR A 195 -18.30 1.15 5.23
N VAL A 196 -19.36 0.38 5.52
CA VAL A 196 -19.70 -0.85 4.79
C VAL A 196 -20.09 -0.50 3.37
N LYS A 197 -19.56 -1.20 2.37
CA LYS A 197 -19.92 -0.94 0.97
C LYS A 197 -19.93 -2.15 0.06
N SER A 198 -20.96 -2.24 -0.76
CA SER A 198 -21.10 -3.19 -1.86
C SER A 198 -20.46 -2.66 -3.14
N ASN A 199 -19.70 -3.51 -3.81
CA ASN A 199 -19.11 -3.27 -5.11
C ASN A 199 -19.62 -4.27 -6.12
N PHE A 200 -19.67 -3.87 -7.38
CA PHE A 200 -19.81 -4.77 -8.50
C PHE A 200 -18.44 -5.03 -9.12
N ASP A 201 -18.10 -6.30 -9.32
CA ASP A 201 -16.80 -6.73 -9.81
C ASP A 201 -16.95 -7.44 -11.16
N VAL A 202 -15.98 -7.19 -12.05
CA VAL A 202 -15.78 -7.95 -13.28
C VAL A 202 -14.32 -8.40 -13.33
N HIS A 203 -14.10 -9.68 -13.57
CA HIS A 203 -12.78 -10.30 -13.62
C HIS A 203 -12.59 -10.99 -14.95
N PHE A 204 -11.42 -10.79 -15.54
CA PHE A 204 -10.94 -11.55 -16.68
C PHE A 204 -9.88 -12.50 -16.17
N VAL A 205 -10.23 -13.77 -16.07
CA VAL A 205 -9.40 -14.83 -15.49
C VAL A 205 -8.84 -15.69 -16.62
N TRP A 206 -7.55 -16.00 -16.54
CA TRP A 206 -6.91 -17.03 -17.35
C TRP A 206 -6.06 -17.91 -16.45
N GLY A 207 -5.87 -19.16 -16.81
CA GLY A 207 -5.14 -20.05 -15.94
C GLY A 207 -4.94 -21.44 -16.50
N TYR A 208 -4.52 -22.31 -15.58
CA TYR A 208 -4.11 -23.66 -15.86
C TYR A 208 -4.67 -24.63 -14.82
N ARG A 209 -5.19 -25.78 -15.27
CA ARG A 209 -5.52 -26.92 -14.41
C ARG A 209 -4.42 -27.97 -14.51
N PHE A 210 -3.88 -28.37 -13.37
CA PHE A 210 -2.91 -29.44 -13.23
C PHE A 210 -3.61 -30.78 -12.98
N VAL A 211 -2.92 -31.85 -13.35
CA VAL A 211 -3.34 -33.27 -13.23
C VAL A 211 -3.80 -33.67 -11.82
N ASN A 212 -3.33 -32.99 -10.79
CA ASN A 212 -3.71 -33.26 -9.39
C ASN A 212 -4.94 -32.47 -8.94
N ASP A 213 -5.84 -32.15 -9.86
CA ASP A 213 -7.03 -31.31 -9.63
C ASP A 213 -6.75 -29.92 -9.03
N LEU A 214 -5.52 -29.43 -9.20
CA LEU A 214 -5.14 -28.09 -8.79
C LEU A 214 -5.34 -27.11 -9.94
N THR A 215 -5.82 -25.91 -9.65
CA THR A 215 -6.04 -24.87 -10.66
C THR A 215 -5.34 -23.59 -10.24
N LEU A 216 -4.41 -23.11 -11.06
CA LEU A 216 -3.76 -21.81 -10.88
C LEU A 216 -4.39 -20.80 -11.84
N GLY A 217 -5.01 -19.76 -11.30
CA GLY A 217 -5.64 -18.69 -12.06
C GLY A 217 -4.95 -17.34 -11.84
N PHE A 218 -4.84 -16.57 -12.90
CA PHE A 218 -4.43 -15.17 -12.88
C PHE A 218 -5.61 -14.32 -13.37
N SER A 219 -5.83 -13.16 -12.78
CA SER A 219 -6.88 -12.28 -13.30
C SER A 219 -6.57 -10.81 -13.21
N ILE A 220 -7.17 -10.06 -14.15
CA ILE A 220 -7.34 -8.62 -14.06
C ILE A 220 -8.76 -8.37 -13.55
N ASN A 221 -8.86 -7.70 -12.41
CA ASN A 221 -10.10 -7.43 -11.72
C ASN A 221 -10.44 -5.95 -11.89
N LEU A 222 -11.66 -5.67 -12.30
CA LEU A 222 -12.24 -4.34 -12.40
C LEU A 222 -13.37 -4.22 -11.39
N THR A 223 -13.06 -3.67 -10.23
CA THR A 223 -14.08 -3.27 -9.25
C THR A 223 -14.71 -1.96 -9.73
N ASN A 224 -16.05 -1.91 -9.78
CA ASN A 224 -16.90 -0.86 -10.38
C ASN A 224 -16.36 -0.23 -11.67
N PHE A 225 -15.66 -1.00 -12.52
CA PHE A 225 -15.07 -0.55 -13.80
C PHE A 225 -13.98 0.53 -13.73
N ILE A 226 -13.48 0.87 -12.53
CA ILE A 226 -12.56 2.00 -12.34
C ILE A 226 -11.15 1.55 -11.94
N MET A 227 -11.02 0.47 -11.16
CA MET A 227 -9.72 0.10 -10.58
C MET A 227 -9.24 -1.28 -11.04
N PRO A 228 -8.20 -1.37 -11.89
CA PRO A 228 -7.56 -2.63 -12.22
C PRO A 228 -6.71 -3.13 -11.05
N SER A 229 -6.98 -4.34 -10.58
CA SER A 229 -6.07 -5.09 -9.70
C SER A 229 -5.67 -6.42 -10.31
N LEU A 230 -4.50 -6.90 -9.94
CA LEU A 230 -4.04 -8.23 -10.32
C LEU A 230 -4.38 -9.21 -9.21
N GLU A 231 -4.80 -10.39 -9.60
CA GLU A 231 -5.06 -11.50 -8.69
C GLU A 231 -4.33 -12.74 -9.16
N ILE A 232 -3.84 -13.49 -8.19
CA ILE A 232 -3.34 -14.85 -8.35
C ILE A 232 -4.19 -15.72 -7.43
N SER A 233 -4.75 -16.79 -7.97
CA SER A 233 -5.61 -17.73 -7.25
C SER A 233 -5.10 -19.16 -7.42
N LEU A 234 -5.17 -19.94 -6.36
CA LEU A 234 -4.92 -21.36 -6.37
C LEU A 234 -6.15 -22.07 -5.81
N LYS A 235 -6.70 -22.99 -6.59
CA LYS A 235 -7.88 -23.79 -6.23
C LYS A 235 -7.54 -25.27 -6.26
N TYR A 236 -8.27 -26.04 -5.47
CA TYR A 236 -8.34 -27.48 -5.53
C TYR A 236 -9.77 -27.87 -5.89
N ASN A 237 -9.95 -28.56 -7.00
CA ASN A 237 -11.22 -29.02 -7.52
C ASN A 237 -11.45 -30.47 -7.06
N PHE A 238 -12.64 -30.79 -6.56
CA PHE A 238 -13.01 -32.14 -6.19
C PHE A 238 -13.68 -32.82 -7.40
N ALA A 239 -12.89 -33.41 -8.29
CA ALA A 239 -13.39 -34.06 -9.51
C ALA A 239 -14.14 -35.38 -9.23
N ASN A 240 -13.74 -36.11 -8.19
CA ASN A 240 -14.25 -37.45 -7.88
C ASN A 240 -15.35 -37.45 -6.80
N THR A 241 -16.38 -36.61 -6.96
CA THR A 241 -17.47 -36.51 -5.97
C THR A 241 -18.66 -37.42 -6.24
N GLY A 242 -18.65 -38.16 -7.36
CA GLY A 242 -19.78 -38.97 -7.80
C GLY A 242 -20.92 -38.16 -8.44
N LEU A 243 -20.79 -36.83 -8.52
CA LEU A 243 -21.71 -35.96 -9.23
C LEU A 243 -21.19 -35.73 -10.66
N LYS A 244 -21.97 -36.18 -11.65
CA LYS A 244 -21.59 -36.10 -13.06
C LYS A 244 -21.45 -34.63 -13.50
N GLY A 245 -20.23 -34.22 -13.87
CA GLY A 245 -19.92 -32.88 -14.36
C GLY A 245 -20.05 -31.74 -13.34
N VAL A 246 -20.14 -32.03 -12.04
CA VAL A 246 -20.17 -31.00 -10.98
C VAL A 246 -18.95 -31.17 -10.07
N GLU A 247 -18.12 -30.14 -10.02
CA GLU A 247 -16.88 -30.15 -9.25
C GLU A 247 -16.91 -29.05 -8.18
N PRO A 248 -17.13 -29.40 -6.91
CA PRO A 248 -16.87 -28.49 -5.81
C PRO A 248 -15.41 -28.05 -5.80
N PHE A 249 -15.11 -26.85 -5.31
CA PHE A 249 -13.73 -26.41 -5.13
C PHE A 249 -13.54 -25.59 -3.86
N VAL A 250 -12.31 -25.59 -3.37
CA VAL A 250 -11.81 -24.67 -2.34
C VAL A 250 -10.48 -24.09 -2.77
N GLY A 251 -10.14 -22.89 -2.32
CA GLY A 251 -8.89 -22.27 -2.71
C GLY A 251 -8.57 -21.01 -1.95
N GLY A 252 -7.54 -20.32 -2.43
CA GLY A 252 -7.15 -19.01 -1.95
C GLY A 252 -6.80 -18.09 -3.10
N ALA A 253 -6.95 -16.79 -2.87
CA ALA A 253 -6.50 -15.74 -3.77
C ALA A 253 -5.67 -14.72 -2.99
N VAL A 254 -4.65 -14.20 -3.68
CA VAL A 254 -3.93 -12.99 -3.29
C VAL A 254 -4.10 -12.00 -4.42
N TYR A 255 -4.49 -10.77 -4.10
CA TYR A 255 -4.69 -9.75 -5.11
C TYR A 255 -4.18 -8.38 -4.64
N GLY A 256 -3.82 -7.49 -5.55
CA GLY A 256 -3.30 -6.18 -5.18
C GLY A 256 -3.19 -5.18 -6.33
N GLY A 257 -2.92 -3.93 -5.97
CA GLY A 257 -2.83 -2.81 -6.91
C GLY A 257 -1.75 -3.01 -7.98
N PHE A 258 -2.07 -2.71 -9.25
CA PHE A 258 -1.21 -2.93 -10.42
C PHE A 258 0.10 -2.13 -10.42
N LEU A 259 0.14 -0.94 -9.77
CA LEU A 259 1.29 -0.01 -9.83
C LEU A 259 1.97 0.28 -8.49
N ASP A 260 1.25 0.25 -7.36
CA ASP A 260 1.78 0.75 -6.08
C ASP A 260 1.91 -0.32 -4.98
N GLY A 261 1.61 -1.58 -5.31
CA GLY A 261 1.73 -2.71 -4.39
C GLY A 261 0.72 -2.76 -3.24
N PHE A 262 -0.07 -1.71 -3.04
CA PHE A 262 -1.14 -1.65 -2.03
C PHE A 262 -2.44 -1.06 -2.60
N PRO A 263 -3.60 -1.47 -2.07
CA PRO A 263 -3.77 -2.48 -1.01
C PRO A 263 -3.57 -3.92 -1.52
N ILE A 264 -3.34 -4.84 -0.58
CA ILE A 264 -3.18 -6.29 -0.83
C ILE A 264 -4.33 -7.03 -0.14
N GLY A 265 -5.12 -7.76 -0.91
CA GLY A 265 -6.16 -8.65 -0.42
C GLY A 265 -5.71 -10.10 -0.36
N PHE A 266 -6.21 -10.80 0.65
CA PHE A 266 -6.10 -12.25 0.82
C PHE A 266 -7.51 -12.81 1.01
N SER A 267 -7.92 -13.76 0.18
CA SER A 267 -9.25 -14.35 0.25
C SER A 267 -9.18 -15.87 0.24
N ALA A 268 -10.02 -16.50 1.04
CA ALA A 268 -10.41 -17.88 0.82
C ALA A 268 -11.55 -17.93 -0.20
N LEU A 269 -11.51 -18.93 -1.08
CA LEU A 269 -12.47 -19.17 -2.15
C LEU A 269 -13.16 -20.50 -1.91
N GLY A 270 -14.45 -20.58 -2.20
CA GLY A 270 -15.19 -21.85 -2.23
C GLY A 270 -16.35 -21.77 -3.19
N GLY A 271 -16.65 -22.88 -3.87
CA GLY A 271 -17.68 -22.85 -4.90
C GLY A 271 -17.93 -24.17 -5.60
N LEU A 272 -18.64 -24.10 -6.72
CA LEU A 272 -18.99 -25.22 -7.57
C LEU A 272 -18.74 -24.84 -9.03
N ASP A 273 -18.05 -25.71 -9.76
CA ASP A 273 -17.92 -25.67 -11.22
C ASP A 273 -18.91 -26.67 -11.85
N PHE A 274 -19.67 -26.21 -12.83
CA PHE A 274 -20.65 -26.97 -13.60
C PHE A 274 -20.11 -27.13 -15.03
N LEU A 275 -19.57 -28.31 -15.33
CA LEU A 275 -18.99 -28.65 -16.62
C LEU A 275 -20.09 -28.94 -17.66
N GLY A 276 -19.76 -28.86 -18.94
CA GLY A 276 -20.71 -29.08 -20.03
C GLY A 276 -21.51 -30.38 -19.92
N GLU A 277 -20.88 -31.44 -19.41
CA GLU A 277 -21.55 -32.73 -19.16
C GLU A 277 -22.72 -32.62 -18.17
N SER A 278 -22.61 -31.81 -17.10
CA SER A 278 -23.70 -31.57 -16.14
C SER A 278 -24.85 -30.76 -16.74
N MET A 279 -24.57 -30.01 -17.80
CA MET A 279 -25.52 -29.14 -18.50
C MET A 279 -26.15 -29.82 -19.73
N GLY A 280 -25.82 -31.09 -19.99
CA GLY A 280 -26.30 -31.81 -21.17
C GLY A 280 -25.73 -31.29 -22.49
N LEU A 281 -24.58 -30.61 -22.45
CA LEU A 281 -23.91 -30.05 -23.62
C LEU A 281 -23.19 -31.14 -24.42
N THR A 282 -23.26 -31.05 -25.75
CA THR A 282 -22.64 -32.00 -26.70
C THR A 282 -21.16 -31.68 -26.97
N GLU A 283 -20.46 -32.52 -27.73
CA GLU A 283 -19.00 -32.46 -27.99
C GLU A 283 -18.44 -31.05 -28.29
N HIS A 284 -19.15 -30.23 -29.08
CA HIS A 284 -18.70 -28.88 -29.42
C HIS A 284 -18.78 -27.86 -28.27
N SER A 285 -19.49 -28.20 -27.20
CA SER A 285 -19.82 -27.35 -26.05
C SER A 285 -19.43 -27.98 -24.71
N ALA A 286 -18.84 -29.18 -24.71
CA ALA A 286 -18.39 -29.89 -23.51
C ALA A 286 -17.34 -29.10 -22.70
N ASN A 287 -16.56 -28.27 -23.40
CA ASN A 287 -15.51 -27.42 -22.87
C ASN A 287 -16.01 -26.13 -22.20
N LEU A 288 -17.31 -25.83 -22.30
CA LEU A 288 -17.92 -24.72 -21.58
C LEU A 288 -18.19 -25.12 -20.13
N TYR A 289 -17.97 -24.19 -19.21
CA TYR A 289 -18.36 -24.38 -17.83
C TYR A 289 -18.95 -23.11 -17.23
N LEU A 290 -19.83 -23.31 -16.25
CA LEU A 290 -20.35 -22.26 -15.38
C LEU A 290 -19.76 -22.45 -13.98
N SER A 291 -19.63 -21.38 -13.22
CA SER A 291 -19.10 -21.45 -11.86
C SER A 291 -19.84 -20.51 -10.93
N VAL A 292 -20.06 -20.95 -9.70
CA VAL A 292 -20.54 -20.13 -8.60
C VAL A 292 -19.47 -20.13 -7.51
N GLU A 293 -19.03 -18.94 -7.11
CA GLU A 293 -17.90 -18.75 -6.18
C GLU A 293 -18.31 -17.81 -5.04
N THR A 294 -18.04 -18.22 -3.82
CA THR A 294 -18.10 -17.37 -2.63
C THR A 294 -16.68 -17.06 -2.17
N ARG A 295 -16.47 -15.84 -1.69
CA ARG A 295 -15.20 -15.36 -1.16
C ARG A 295 -15.39 -14.82 0.24
N LEU A 296 -14.41 -15.10 1.10
CA LEU A 296 -14.25 -14.45 2.40
C LEU A 296 -12.77 -14.13 2.59
N GLY A 297 -12.47 -12.91 2.98
CA GLY A 297 -11.07 -12.46 3.01
C GLY A 297 -10.82 -11.25 3.87
N ALA A 298 -9.58 -10.77 3.77
CA ALA A 298 -9.16 -9.53 4.37
C ALA A 298 -8.31 -8.71 3.40
N VAL A 299 -8.46 -7.39 3.45
CA VAL A 299 -7.68 -6.43 2.67
C VAL A 299 -6.77 -5.65 3.58
N LEU A 300 -5.47 -5.84 3.42
CA LEU A 300 -4.45 -5.01 4.08
C LEU A 300 -4.28 -3.70 3.33
N TYR A 301 -4.47 -2.60 4.05
CA TYR A 301 -4.32 -1.25 3.54
C TYR A 301 -3.59 -0.38 4.57
N SER A 302 -3.00 0.73 4.13
CA SER A 302 -2.41 1.69 5.06
C SER A 302 -3.48 2.65 5.56
N GLU A 303 -3.66 2.74 6.88
CA GLU A 303 -4.69 3.51 7.62
C GLU A 303 -4.45 5.03 7.61
N ILE A 304 -3.19 5.41 7.60
CA ILE A 304 -2.74 6.80 7.73
C ILE A 304 -1.66 7.03 6.69
N TYR A 305 -1.92 8.03 5.85
CA TYR A 305 -0.95 8.64 4.96
C TYR A 305 -0.77 10.11 5.39
N PHE A 306 0.43 10.67 5.30
CA PHE A 306 0.64 12.11 5.50
C PHE A 306 0.87 12.82 4.17
N ASP A 307 0.02 13.81 3.87
CA ASP A 307 0.26 14.74 2.76
C ASP A 307 1.36 15.71 3.14
N THR A 308 2.49 15.59 2.45
CA THR A 308 3.58 16.52 2.60
C THR A 308 3.41 17.74 1.68
N GLY A 309 2.32 17.84 0.91
CA GLY A 309 2.08 18.92 -0.06
C GLY A 309 2.67 18.64 -1.45
N ASN A 310 3.43 17.55 -1.60
CA ASN A 310 3.92 17.06 -2.88
C ASN A 310 3.28 15.70 -3.19
N ASN A 311 2.61 15.60 -4.35
CA ASN A 311 1.93 14.38 -4.85
C ASN A 311 2.84 13.15 -5.03
N ALA A 312 4.13 13.22 -4.69
CA ALA A 312 5.10 12.13 -4.78
C ALA A 312 5.63 11.67 -3.41
N GLU A 313 5.23 12.32 -2.31
CA GLU A 313 5.76 12.11 -0.97
C GLU A 313 4.64 11.77 0.01
N GLY A 314 4.71 10.57 0.59
CA GLY A 314 3.65 10.03 1.41
C GLY A 314 4.15 9.17 2.54
N ILE A 315 3.87 9.55 3.79
CA ILE A 315 4.35 8.79 4.95
C ILE A 315 3.29 7.80 5.43
N TRP A 316 3.61 6.51 5.41
CA TRP A 316 2.76 5.44 5.93
C TRP A 316 3.00 5.23 7.44
N LYS A 317 1.94 5.33 8.26
CA LYS A 317 2.07 5.22 9.73
C LYS A 317 1.56 3.89 10.29
N LYS A 318 0.52 3.30 9.71
CA LYS A 318 -0.19 2.14 10.27
C LYS A 318 -0.81 1.28 9.17
N PHE A 319 -0.70 -0.04 9.30
CA PHE A 319 -1.43 -1.00 8.48
C PHE A 319 -2.72 -1.41 9.20
N LYS A 320 -3.82 -1.49 8.46
CA LYS A 320 -5.10 -2.02 8.91
C LYS A 320 -5.64 -3.06 7.95
N ALA A 321 -6.62 -3.81 8.43
CA ALA A 321 -7.32 -4.82 7.68
C ALA A 321 -8.79 -4.42 7.51
N LEU A 322 -9.34 -4.58 6.31
CA LEU A 322 -10.78 -4.65 6.07
C LEU A 322 -11.18 -6.12 6.00
N ALA A 323 -12.35 -6.46 6.50
CA ALA A 323 -12.96 -7.75 6.15
C ALA A 323 -13.66 -7.62 4.80
N GLU A 324 -13.62 -8.68 4.00
CA GLU A 324 -14.36 -8.75 2.75
C GLU A 324 -15.15 -10.05 2.62
N GLY A 325 -16.30 -9.95 1.94
CA GLY A 325 -17.10 -11.09 1.54
C GLY A 325 -17.66 -10.85 0.14
N GLY A 326 -17.59 -11.84 -0.73
CA GLY A 326 -18.02 -11.70 -2.11
C GLY A 326 -18.75 -12.92 -2.63
N PHE A 327 -19.60 -12.70 -3.63
CA PHE A 327 -20.32 -13.75 -4.31
C PHE A 327 -20.30 -13.49 -5.81
N TYR A 328 -19.92 -14.50 -6.58
CA TYR A 328 -19.60 -14.38 -7.99
C TYR A 328 -20.22 -15.51 -8.81
N PHE A 329 -20.62 -15.16 -10.01
CA PHE A 329 -20.99 -16.07 -11.09
C PHE A 329 -19.98 -15.97 -12.21
N SER A 330 -19.72 -17.09 -12.87
CA SER A 330 -18.77 -17.12 -13.97
C SER A 330 -19.22 -18.01 -15.10
N GLY A 331 -18.75 -17.67 -16.29
CA GLY A 331 -18.75 -18.54 -17.46
C GLY A 331 -17.34 -18.61 -18.03
N GLY A 332 -16.93 -19.79 -18.47
CA GLY A 332 -15.60 -20.01 -19.02
C GLY A 332 -15.55 -21.09 -20.08
N TYR A 333 -14.40 -21.17 -20.72
CA TYR A 333 -14.05 -22.18 -21.71
C TYR A 333 -12.70 -22.80 -21.32
N ARG A 334 -12.63 -24.13 -21.36
CA ARG A 334 -11.44 -24.93 -21.05
C ARG A 334 -10.96 -25.65 -22.31
N TRP A 335 -9.68 -25.55 -22.61
CA TRP A 335 -9.06 -26.30 -23.71
C TRP A 335 -8.36 -27.53 -23.15
N ASP A 336 -9.11 -28.61 -22.98
CA ASP A 336 -8.52 -29.90 -22.64
C ASP A 336 -7.83 -30.49 -23.87
N LYS A 337 -6.65 -31.10 -23.68
CA LYS A 337 -6.06 -31.92 -24.73
C LYS A 337 -6.93 -33.16 -24.93
N ILE A 338 -7.34 -33.38 -26.18
CA ILE A 338 -8.07 -34.56 -26.64
C ILE A 338 -7.12 -35.77 -26.67
#